data_AF-A0A383AT73-F1
#
_entry.id   AF-A0A383AT73-F1
#
_cell.length_a   1.000
_cell.length_b   1.000
_cell.length_c   1.000
_cell.angle_alpha   90.00
_cell.angle_beta   90.00
_cell.angle_gamma   90.00
#
_symmetry.space_group_name_H-M   'P 1'
#
loop_
_entity.id
_entity.type
_entity.pdbx_description
1 polymer ?
#
loop_
_entity_poly.entity_id
_entity_poly.type
_entity_poly.pdbx_seq_one_letter_code
_entity_poly.pdbx_strand_id
1 'polypeptide(L)'
;MEENKIRIGILGQGYVGTAIKIGFNDSFSNIYTFDKYHKNKSNVDSFEELVNVSDILFICLPTPMKKNGECDIKVVEQEIGKINQYSKQRKIV
;
A
#
# COMPACT_ATOMS: atom_id res chain seq x y z
N MET A 1 15.04 -3.70 -25.06
CA MET A 1 15.18 -2.88 -23.85
C MET A 1 13.88 -3.06 -23.09
N GLU A 2 13.93 -3.64 -21.90
CA GLU A 2 12.73 -3.86 -21.10
C GLU A 2 12.31 -2.50 -20.54
N GLU A 3 11.13 -2.01 -20.93
CA GLU A 3 10.58 -0.79 -20.32
C GLU A 3 10.49 -1.01 -18.80
N ASN A 4 11.06 -0.09 -18.01
CA ASN A 4 10.94 -0.11 -16.56
C ASN A 4 9.47 0.08 -16.18
N LYS A 5 8.77 -1.04 -16.02
CA LYS A 5 7.34 -1.08 -15.78
C LYS A 5 7.09 -0.79 -14.31
N ILE A 6 6.54 0.40 -14.01
CA ILE A 6 6.27 0.90 -12.67
C ILE A 6 5.55 -0.17 -11.84
N ARG A 7 6.09 -0.48 -10.65
CA ARG A 7 5.51 -1.44 -9.70
C ARG A 7 4.69 -0.67 -8.67
N ILE A 8 3.38 -0.91 -8.63
CA ILE A 8 2.46 -0.24 -7.72
C ILE A 8 2.19 -1.16 -6.53
N GLY A 9 2.43 -0.67 -5.33
CA GLY A 9 2.04 -1.29 -4.07
C GLY A 9 0.77 -0.67 -3.51
N ILE A 10 -0.14 -1.48 -2.98
CA ILE A 10 -1.35 -1.03 -2.30
C ILE A 10 -1.40 -1.69 -0.92
N LEU A 11 -1.33 -0.86 0.11
CA LEU A 11 -1.41 -1.25 1.51
C LEU A 11 -2.82 -1.01 2.05
N GLY A 12 -3.52 -2.08 2.39
CA GLY A 12 -4.92 -2.06 2.80
C GLY A 12 -5.87 -2.31 1.64
N GLN A 13 -6.71 -3.34 1.77
CA GLN A 13 -7.65 -3.81 0.75
C GLN A 13 -9.11 -3.72 1.24
N GLY A 14 -9.38 -2.59 1.89
CA GLY A 14 -10.74 -2.10 2.14
C GLY A 14 -11.38 -1.54 0.87
N TYR A 15 -12.35 -0.64 1.03
CA TYR A 15 -13.08 -0.05 -0.09
C TYR A 15 -12.15 0.72 -1.04
N VAL A 16 -11.34 1.63 -0.50
CA VAL A 16 -10.43 2.50 -1.29
C VAL A 16 -9.34 1.68 -1.99
N GLY A 17 -8.60 0.83 -1.26
CA GLY A 17 -7.53 0.04 -1.85
C GLY A 17 -8.01 -0.91 -2.95
N THR A 18 -9.18 -1.53 -2.77
CA THR A 18 -9.79 -2.37 -3.80
C THR A 18 -10.15 -1.57 -5.06
N ALA A 19 -10.71 -0.37 -4.89
CA ALA A 19 -11.04 0.51 -6.02
C ALA A 19 -9.78 0.95 -6.78
N ILE A 20 -8.69 1.29 -6.07
CA ILE A 20 -7.39 1.60 -6.68
C ILE A 20 -6.84 0.41 -7.46
N LYS A 21 -6.86 -0.79 -6.86
CA LYS A 21 -6.41 -2.02 -7.54
C LYS A 21 -7.16 -2.23 -8.86
N ILE A 22 -8.50 -2.15 -8.83
CA ILE A 22 -9.34 -2.34 -10.02
C ILE A 22 -9.06 -1.26 -11.06
N GLY A 23 -9.02 0.02 -10.65
CA GLY A 23 -8.81 1.14 -11.55
C GLY A 23 -7.45 1.12 -12.25
N PHE A 24 -6.41 0.58 -11.63
CA PHE A 24 -5.09 0.45 -12.25
C PHE A 24 -4.88 -0.85 -13.02
N ASN A 25 -5.76 -1.85 -12.88
CA ASN A 25 -5.57 -3.18 -13.44
C ASN A 25 -5.45 -3.19 -14.98
N ASP A 26 -6.11 -2.24 -15.64
CA ASP A 26 -6.08 -2.13 -17.11
C ASP A 26 -4.84 -1.37 -17.63
N SER A 27 -4.20 -0.56 -16.77
CA SER A 27 -3.07 0.30 -17.15
C SER A 27 -1.71 -0.22 -16.69
N PHE A 28 -1.68 -1.05 -15.64
CA PHE A 28 -0.45 -1.54 -15.03
C PHE A 28 -0.52 -3.05 -14.83
N SER A 29 0.54 -3.77 -15.24
CA SER A 29 0.62 -5.22 -15.01
C SER A 29 1.25 -5.58 -13.66
N ASN A 30 1.91 -4.63 -12.99
CA ASN A 30 2.74 -4.89 -11.81
C ASN A 30 2.08 -4.26 -10.58
N ILE A 31 0.98 -4.87 -10.11
CA ILE A 31 0.24 -4.42 -8.94
C ILE A 31 0.42 -5.44 -7.80
N TYR A 32 0.96 -4.96 -6.68
CA TYR A 32 1.19 -5.73 -5.47
C TYR A 32 0.31 -5.19 -4.35
N THR A 33 -0.22 -6.08 -3.52
CA THR A 33 -1.28 -5.77 -2.57
C THR A 33 -1.06 -6.53 -1.28
N PHE A 34 -1.16 -5.83 -0.16
CA PHE A 34 -1.06 -6.42 1.16
C PHE A 34 -2.14 -5.86 2.09
N ASP A 35 -2.83 -6.73 2.80
CA ASP A 35 -3.75 -6.39 3.87
C ASP A 35 -3.51 -7.31 5.08
N LYS A 36 -3.30 -6.68 6.24
CA LYS A 36 -2.99 -7.39 7.49
C LYS A 36 -4.08 -8.37 7.93
N TYR A 37 -5.33 -8.10 7.60
CA TYR A 37 -6.50 -8.88 8.05
C TYR A 37 -7.13 -9.70 6.92
N HIS A 38 -7.01 -9.25 5.67
CA HIS A 38 -7.57 -9.90 4.49
C HIS A 38 -6.49 -10.54 3.61
N LYS A 39 -5.92 -11.65 4.08
CA LYS A 39 -4.87 -12.39 3.35
C LYS A 39 -5.30 -12.81 1.94
N ASN A 40 -6.57 -13.20 1.76
CA ASN A 40 -7.13 -13.57 0.47
C ASN A 40 -7.22 -12.42 -0.55
N LYS A 41 -7.05 -11.17 -0.10
CA LYS A 41 -6.99 -9.97 -0.97
C LYS A 41 -5.56 -9.49 -1.22
N SER A 42 -4.57 -10.19 -0.66
CA SER A 42 -3.15 -9.92 -0.84
C SER A 42 -2.57 -10.85 -1.90
N ASN A 43 -1.55 -10.39 -2.62
CA ASN A 43 -0.79 -11.19 -3.58
C ASN A 43 0.73 -11.16 -3.29
N VAL A 44 1.11 -10.59 -2.15
CA VAL A 44 2.43 -10.75 -1.53
C VAL A 44 2.23 -11.32 -0.13
N ASP A 45 3.22 -12.02 0.39
CA ASP A 45 3.12 -12.78 1.64
C ASP A 45 3.31 -11.90 2.88
N SER A 46 3.96 -10.74 2.72
CA SER A 46 4.28 -9.86 3.84
C SER A 46 4.27 -8.37 3.49
N PHE A 47 4.16 -7.56 4.54
CA PHE A 47 4.31 -6.11 4.44
C PHE A 47 5.71 -5.71 3.95
N GLU A 48 6.76 -6.36 4.45
CA GLU A 48 8.14 -6.10 4.02
C GLU A 48 8.33 -6.41 2.53
N GLU A 49 7.74 -7.51 2.04
CA GLU A 49 7.74 -7.83 0.62
C GLU A 49 7.05 -6.73 -0.19
N LEU A 50 5.84 -6.29 0.21
CA LEU A 50 5.15 -5.18 -0.45
C LEU A 50 6.06 -3.94 -0.56
N VAL A 51 6.71 -3.57 0.54
CA VAL A 51 7.59 -2.41 0.59
C VAL A 51 8.76 -2.57 -0.38
N ASN A 52 9.38 -3.75 -0.41
CA ASN A 52 10.56 -3.98 -1.24
C ASN A 52 10.26 -4.03 -2.74
N VAL A 53 9.16 -4.67 -3.14
CA VAL A 53 8.81 -4.83 -4.57
C VAL A 53 8.24 -3.58 -5.23
N SER A 54 7.65 -2.65 -4.46
CA SER A 54 6.87 -1.53 -5.01
C SER A 54 7.74 -0.30 -5.31
N ASP A 55 7.54 0.41 -6.41
CA ASP A 55 8.18 1.71 -6.67
C ASP A 55 7.35 2.87 -6.09
N ILE A 56 6.02 2.74 -6.18
CA ILE A 56 5.02 3.66 -5.62
C ILE A 56 4.14 2.88 -4.65
N LEU A 57 3.83 3.44 -3.48
CA LEU A 57 3.02 2.79 -2.43
C LEU A 57 1.79 3.64 -2.10
N PHE A 58 0.60 3.11 -2.36
CA PHE A 58 -0.65 3.68 -1.90
C PHE A 58 -1.01 3.15 -0.51
N ILE A 59 -1.10 4.03 0.48
CA ILE A 59 -1.54 3.70 1.83
C ILE A 59 -3.05 3.94 1.96
N CYS A 60 -3.82 2.85 1.98
CA CYS A 60 -5.28 2.85 2.03
C CYS A 60 -5.80 2.34 3.39
N LEU A 61 -5.26 2.90 4.48
CA LEU A 61 -5.55 2.48 5.84
C LEU A 61 -6.63 3.35 6.50
N PRO A 62 -7.38 2.82 7.47
CA PRO A 62 -8.43 3.57 8.14
C PRO A 62 -7.85 4.71 8.99
N THR A 63 -8.46 5.89 8.89
CA THR A 63 -8.23 7.04 9.76
C THR A 63 -9.51 7.33 10.54
N PRO A 64 -9.82 6.52 11.58
CA PRO A 64 -11.05 6.70 12.33
C PRO A 64 -11.10 8.08 12.97
N MET A 65 -12.32 8.57 13.20
CA MET A 65 -12.52 9.85 13.85
C MET A 65 -12.29 9.71 15.37
N LYS A 66 -11.48 10.60 15.95
CA LYS A 66 -11.34 10.75 17.40
C LYS A 66 -12.65 11.29 17.99
N LYS A 67 -12.79 11.20 19.32
CA LYS A 67 -13.97 11.75 20.03
C LYS A 67 -14.21 13.24 19.79
N ASN A 68 -13.16 14.01 19.48
CA ASN A 68 -13.25 15.44 19.19
C ASN A 68 -13.48 15.76 17.70
N GLY A 69 -13.70 14.76 16.85
CA GLY A 69 -13.96 14.96 15.42
C GLY A 69 -12.73 14.98 14.52
N GLU A 70 -11.51 15.01 15.06
CA GLU A 70 -10.29 14.94 14.26
C GLU A 70 -10.07 13.54 13.67
N CYS A 71 -9.43 13.46 12.50
CA CYS A 71 -8.92 12.20 11.99
C CYS A 71 -7.77 11.68 12.89
N ASP A 72 -7.85 10.41 13.29
CA ASP A 72 -6.72 9.71 13.90
C ASP A 72 -5.84 9.12 12.79
N ILE A 73 -4.65 9.71 12.60
CA ILE A 73 -3.68 9.30 11.57
C ILE A 73 -2.57 8.39 12.10
N LYS A 74 -2.60 8.00 13.39
CA LYS A 74 -1.51 7.23 14.02
C LYS A 74 -1.17 5.96 13.27
N VAL A 75 -2.17 5.27 12.72
CA VAL A 75 -1.97 4.04 11.93
C VAL A 75 -1.12 4.34 10.69
N VAL A 76 -1.42 5.43 9.98
CA VAL A 76 -0.67 5.84 8.79
C VAL A 76 0.76 6.23 9.16
N GLU A 77 0.95 7.04 10.21
CA GLU A 77 2.28 7.44 10.68
C GLU A 77 3.15 6.23 11.08
N GLN A 78 2.57 5.25 11.78
CA GLN A 78 3.25 4.03 12.16
C GLN A 78 3.69 3.20 10.96
N GLU A 79 2.81 3.00 9.97
CA GLU A 79 3.17 2.23 8.78
C GLU A 79 4.19 2.97 7.92
N ILE A 80 4.12 4.30 7.76
CA ILE A 80 5.17 5.10 7.09
C ILE A 80 6.53 4.92 7.78
N GLY A 81 6.55 4.94 9.12
CA GLY A 81 7.77 4.68 9.89
C GLY A 81 8.38 3.31 9.56
N LYS A 82 7.56 2.26 9.46
CA LYS A 82 8.02 0.92 9.08
C LYS A 82 8.44 0.85 7.60
N ILE A 83 7.74 1.54 6.69
CA ILE A 83 8.15 1.63 5.28
C ILE A 83 9.57 2.20 5.21
N ASN A 84 9.84 3.28 5.94
CA ASN A 84 11.17 3.89 5.98
C ASN A 84 12.24 2.94 6.54
N GLN A 85 11.89 2.06 7.49
CA GLN A 85 12.80 1.05 8.03
C GLN A 85 13.11 -0.08 7.04
N TYR A 86 12.10 -0.59 6.32
CA TYR A 86 12.27 -1.71 5.39
C TYR A 86 12.75 -1.29 4.00
N SER A 87 12.55 -0.04 3.60
CA SER A 87 12.81 0.38 2.23
C SER A 87 14.30 0.38 1.90
N LYS A 88 14.67 -0.39 0.88
CA LYS A 88 16.04 -0.44 0.33
C LYS A 88 16.30 0.59 -0.77
N GLN A 89 15.26 1.33 -1.19
CA GLN A 89 15.32 2.29 -2.29
C GLN A 89 14.40 3.49 -2.03
N ARG A 90 14.52 4.56 -2.83
CA ARG A 90 13.54 5.66 -2.76
C ARG A 90 12.16 5.16 -3.17
N LYS A 91 11.14 5.60 -2.43
CA LYS A 91 9.73 5.30 -2.70
C LYS A 91 8.95 6.61 -2.75
N ILE A 92 7.94 6.66 -3.60
CA ILE A 92 6.88 7.67 -3.52
C ILE A 92 5.74 7.02 -2.74
N VAL A 93 5.35 7.67 -1.64
CA VAL A 93 4.31 7.21 -0.70
C VAL A 93 3.23 8.27 -0.62
#